data_AF-A0ABD5WA92-F1
#
_entry.id   AF-A0ABD5WA92-F1
#
_cell.length_a   1.000
_cell.length_b   1.000
_cell.length_c   1.000
_cell.angle_alpha   90.00
_cell.angle_beta   90.00
_cell.angle_gamma   90.00
#
_symmetry.space_group_name_H-M   'P 1'
#
loop_
_entity.id
_entity.type
_entity.pdbx_description
1 polymer ?
#
loop_
_entity_poly.entity_id
_entity_poly.type
_entity_poly.pdbx_seq_one_letter_code
_entity_poly.pdbx_strand_id
1 'polypeptide(L)'
;MPAVGTRTVLALIGGVVLTVGIYLHASDREAAGLGAMAVGFATAAVWAFLGMELARQGVASAPATTYLSGGMAAVTLAMYFGMRARAIARGE
;
A
#
# COMPACT_ATOMS: atom_id res chain seq x y z
N MET A 1 -11.71 17.83 -10.86
CA MET A 1 -10.52 16.95 -11.02
C MET A 1 -9.72 16.67 -9.72
N PRO A 2 -10.29 16.68 -8.49
CA PRO A 2 -9.50 16.45 -7.27
C PRO A 2 -8.99 15.01 -7.11
N ALA A 3 -9.72 14.02 -7.64
CA ALA A 3 -9.42 12.60 -7.48
C ALA A 3 -8.08 12.16 -8.12
N VAL A 4 -7.67 12.80 -9.24
CA VAL A 4 -6.37 12.53 -9.89
C VAL A 4 -5.22 13.03 -9.01
N GLY A 5 -5.36 14.23 -8.42
CA GLY A 5 -4.35 14.78 -7.50
C GLY A 5 -4.17 13.93 -6.25
N THR A 6 -5.27 13.53 -5.60
CA THR A 6 -5.24 12.64 -4.42
C THR A 6 -4.57 11.31 -4.73
N ARG A 7 -4.84 10.74 -5.92
CA ARG A 7 -4.21 9.50 -6.38
C ARG A 7 -2.69 9.66 -6.55
N THR A 8 -2.21 10.76 -7.12
CA THR A 8 -0.75 10.99 -7.23
C THR A 8 -0.09 11.11 -5.86
N VAL A 9 -0.70 11.86 -4.93
CA VAL A 9 -0.18 12.03 -3.57
C VAL A 9 -0.10 10.68 -2.85
N LEU A 10 -1.12 9.83 -2.96
CA LEU A 10 -1.12 8.50 -2.36
C LEU A 10 -0.05 7.58 -2.95
N ALA A 11 0.24 7.70 -4.26
CA ALA A 11 1.34 6.95 -4.88
C ALA A 11 2.70 7.35 -4.27
N LEU A 12 2.92 8.65 -4.08
CA LEU A 12 4.15 9.18 -3.49
C LEU A 12 4.28 8.76 -2.03
N ILE A 13 3.21 8.90 -1.24
CA ILE A 13 3.20 8.48 0.18
C ILE A 13 3.44 6.97 0.27
N GLY A 14 2.70 6.16 -0.50
CA GLY A 14 2.85 4.71 -0.51
C GLY A 14 4.26 4.27 -0.89
N GLY A 15 4.84 4.90 -1.92
CA GLY A 15 6.22 4.65 -2.33
C GLY A 15 7.24 4.98 -1.24
N VAL A 16 7.15 6.17 -0.63
CA VAL A 16 8.05 6.59 0.45
C VAL A 16 7.95 5.63 1.65
N VAL A 17 6.73 5.29 2.06
CA VAL A 17 6.51 4.40 3.21
C VAL A 17 7.05 2.99 2.94
N LEU A 18 6.91 2.47 1.72
CA LEU A 18 7.52 1.20 1.32
C LEU A 18 9.05 1.26 1.37
N THR A 19 9.66 2.32 0.83
CA THR A 19 11.12 2.51 0.87
C THR A 19 11.63 2.58 2.31
N VAL A 20 10.94 3.31 3.19
CA VAL A 20 11.28 3.38 4.62
C VAL A 20 11.13 2.01 5.29
N GLY A 21 10.07 1.27 4.97
CA GLY A 21 9.86 -0.09 5.50
C GLY A 21 10.95 -1.07 5.11
N ILE A 22 11.39 -1.05 3.85
CA ILE A 22 12.51 -1.86 3.36
C ILE A 22 13.80 -1.49 4.10
N TYR A 23 14.08 -0.20 4.24
CA TYR A 23 15.27 0.29 4.94
C TYR A 23 15.31 -0.13 6.41
N LEU A 24 14.18 0.01 7.12
CA LEU A 24 14.07 -0.38 8.53
C LEU A 24 14.19 -1.90 8.72
N HIS A 25 13.58 -2.67 7.82
CA HIS A 25 13.69 -4.13 7.82
C HIS A 25 15.15 -4.59 7.64
N ALA A 26 15.90 -3.92 6.76
CA ALA A 26 17.32 -4.19 6.55
C ALA A 26 18.24 -3.74 7.70
N SER A 27 17.74 -2.97 8.67
CA SER A 27 18.52 -2.36 9.76
C SER A 27 18.28 -3.04 11.12
N ASP A 28 18.00 -4.34 11.14
CA ASP A 28 17.66 -5.16 12.34
C ASP A 28 16.41 -4.68 13.13
N ARG A 29 15.63 -3.75 12.57
CA ARG A 29 14.36 -3.28 13.15
C ARG A 29 13.18 -4.00 12.50
N GLU A 30 13.18 -5.32 12.59
CA GLU A 30 12.29 -6.19 11.83
C GLU A 30 10.80 -5.85 12.03
N ALA A 31 10.33 -5.74 13.28
CA ALA A 31 8.93 -5.41 13.57
C ALA A 31 8.51 -4.04 13.02
N ALA A 32 9.39 -3.04 13.12
CA ALA A 32 9.12 -1.70 12.61
C ALA A 32 9.12 -1.67 11.07
N GLY A 33 10.03 -2.40 10.43
CA GLY A 33 10.08 -2.57 8.98
C GLY A 33 8.82 -3.21 8.41
N LEU A 34 8.37 -4.32 9.02
CA LEU A 34 7.13 -4.99 8.63
C LEU A 34 5.89 -4.10 8.87
N GLY A 35 5.87 -3.36 9.98
CA GLY A 35 4.81 -2.40 10.27
C GLY A 35 4.73 -1.29 9.20
N ALA A 36 5.87 -0.73 8.80
CA ALA A 36 5.94 0.26 7.73
C ALA A 36 5.52 -0.34 6.36
N MET A 37 5.94 -1.56 6.03
CA MET A 37 5.47 -2.25 4.83
C MET A 37 3.96 -2.42 4.82
N ALA A 38 3.34 -2.79 5.95
CA ALA A 38 1.90 -2.92 6.07
C ALA A 38 1.16 -1.61 5.76
N VAL A 39 1.66 -0.49 6.28
CA VAL A 39 1.10 0.86 6.00
C VAL A 39 1.30 1.24 4.53
N GLY A 40 2.45 0.93 3.94
CA GLY A 40 2.73 1.17 2.53
C GLY A 40 1.74 0.43 1.62
N PHE A 41 1.49 -0.85 1.90
CA PHE A 41 0.51 -1.64 1.16
C PHE A 41 -0.94 -1.19 1.42
N ALA A 42 -1.29 -0.77 2.64
CA ALA A 42 -2.61 -0.20 2.90
C ALA A 42 -2.84 1.08 2.08
N THR A 43 -1.82 1.93 1.96
CA THR A 43 -1.85 3.14 1.15
C THR A 43 -1.98 2.81 -0.34
N ALA A 44 -1.26 1.78 -0.81
CA ALA A 44 -1.36 1.28 -2.18
C ALA A 44 -2.75 0.70 -2.50
N ALA A 45 -3.42 0.06 -1.55
CA ALA A 45 -4.81 -0.40 -1.73
C ALA A 45 -5.77 0.77 -1.94
N VAL A 46 -5.67 1.82 -1.13
CA VAL A 46 -6.48 3.05 -1.29
C VAL A 46 -6.20 3.71 -2.64
N TRP A 47 -4.94 3.79 -3.05
CA TRP A 47 -4.55 4.27 -4.38
C TRP A 47 -5.20 3.47 -5.51
N ALA A 48 -5.20 2.15 -5.39
CA ALA A 48 -5.76 1.25 -6.39
C ALA A 48 -7.28 1.42 -6.49
N PHE A 49 -8.02 1.48 -5.37
CA PHE A 49 -9.47 1.70 -5.40
C PHE A 49 -9.85 3.07 -5.98
N LEU A 50 -9.07 4.12 -5.70
CA LEU A 50 -9.25 5.41 -6.38
C LEU A 50 -8.96 5.33 -7.88
N GLY A 51 -7.94 4.56 -8.27
CA GLY A 51 -7.66 4.27 -9.68
C GLY A 51 -8.82 3.54 -10.37
N MET A 52 -9.47 2.60 -9.67
CA MET A 52 -10.62 1.86 -10.17
C MET A 52 -11.82 2.79 -10.43
N GLU A 53 -12.13 3.71 -9.51
CA GLU A 53 -13.19 4.70 -9.71
C GLU A 53 -12.90 5.64 -10.89
N LEU A 54 -11.65 6.09 -11.02
CA LEU A 54 -11.23 6.91 -12.16
C LEU A 54 -11.29 6.12 -13.48
N ALA A 55 -10.97 4.82 -13.47
CA ALA A 55 -11.07 3.96 -14.64
C ALA A 55 -12.53 3.75 -15.06
N ARG A 56 -13.46 3.60 -14.11
CA ARG A 56 -14.91 3.56 -14.39
C ARG A 56 -15.43 4.83 -15.04
N GLN A 57 -14.81 5.97 -14.73
CA GLN A 57 -15.11 7.28 -15.32
C GLN A 57 -14.37 7.53 -16.65
N GLY A 58 -13.56 6.59 -17.15
CA GLY A 58 -12.81 6.73 -18.40
C GLY A 58 -11.60 7.66 -18.33
N VAL A 59 -11.12 7.99 -17.13
CA VAL A 59 -10.05 9.00 -16.90
C VAL A 59 -8.73 8.37 -16.45
N ALA A 60 -8.64 7.04 -16.40
CA ALA A 60 -7.43 6.30 -16.03
C ALA A 60 -6.82 5.57 -17.21
N SER A 61 -5.50 5.38 -17.18
CA SER A 61 -4.72 4.72 -18.23
C SER A 61 -4.86 3.20 -18.25
N ALA A 62 -5.41 2.57 -17.21
CA ALA A 62 -5.58 1.12 -17.10
C ALA A 62 -7.04 0.74 -16.81
N PRO A 63 -7.46 -0.49 -17.18
CA PRO A 63 -8.80 -1.00 -16.86
C PRO A 63 -9.08 -1.08 -15.35
N ALA A 64 -10.34 -0.91 -14.96
CA ALA A 64 -10.79 -1.01 -13.57
C ALA A 64 -10.45 -2.36 -12.91
N THR A 65 -10.44 -3.44 -13.69
CA THR A 65 -10.08 -4.80 -13.23
C THR A 65 -8.63 -4.91 -12.77
N THR A 66 -7.70 -4.21 -13.43
CA THR A 66 -6.29 -4.16 -13.04
C THR A 66 -6.11 -3.45 -11.68
N TYR A 67 -6.87 -2.39 -11.46
CA TYR A 67 -6.87 -1.70 -10.17
C TYR A 67 -7.50 -2.54 -9.07
N LEU A 68 -8.56 -3.28 -9.37
CA LEU A 68 -9.20 -4.18 -8.41
C LEU A 68 -8.24 -5.31 -7.98
N SER A 69 -7.59 -5.99 -8.93
CA SER A 69 -6.66 -7.08 -8.60
C SER A 69 -5.43 -6.57 -7.83
N GLY A 70 -4.85 -5.43 -8.24
CA GLY A 70 -3.76 -4.80 -7.53
C GLY A 70 -4.15 -4.32 -6.12
N GLY A 71 -5.35 -3.75 -5.97
CA GLY A 71 -5.89 -3.32 -4.69
C GLY A 71 -6.09 -4.50 -3.73
N MET A 72 -6.65 -5.61 -4.21
CA MET A 72 -6.81 -6.82 -3.39
C MET A 72 -5.48 -7.44 -2.99
N ALA A 73 -4.49 -7.48 -3.90
CA ALA A 73 -3.14 -7.93 -3.56
C ALA A 73 -2.51 -7.05 -2.47
N ALA A 74 -2.66 -5.72 -2.58
CA ALA A 74 -2.17 -4.77 -1.60
C ALA A 74 -2.85 -4.95 -0.23
N VAL A 75 -4.17 -5.19 -0.18
CA VAL A 75 -4.89 -5.50 1.08
C VAL A 75 -4.33 -6.76 1.73
N THR A 76 -4.15 -7.84 0.97
CA THR A 76 -3.61 -9.10 1.48
C THR A 76 -2.21 -8.92 2.07
N LEU A 77 -1.33 -8.19 1.37
CA LEU A 77 0.02 -7.90 1.85
C LEU A 77 0.01 -7.00 3.09
N ALA A 78 -0.86 -5.98 3.13
CA ALA A 78 -1.03 -5.13 4.30
C ALA A 78 -1.42 -5.94 5.54
N MET A 79 -2.38 -6.86 5.39
CA MET A 79 -2.78 -7.76 6.48
C MET A 79 -1.64 -8.70 6.90
N TYR A 80 -0.98 -9.35 5.94
CA TYR A 80 0.12 -10.28 6.21
C TYR A 80 1.25 -9.60 7.00
N PHE A 81 1.76 -8.48 6.48
CA PHE A 81 2.85 -7.75 7.12
C PHE A 81 2.42 -7.14 8.46
N GLY A 82 1.18 -6.65 8.56
CA GLY A 82 0.65 -6.12 9.82
C GLY A 82 0.50 -7.19 10.90
N MET A 83 0.03 -8.39 10.53
CA MET A 83 -0.04 -9.52 11.47
C MET A 83 1.35 -9.96 11.92
N ARG A 84 2.31 -10.10 11.00
CA ARG A 84 3.70 -10.46 11.33
C ARG A 84 4.38 -9.40 12.21
N ALA A 85 4.20 -8.12 11.90
CA ALA A 85 4.73 -7.03 12.73
C ALA A 85 4.23 -7.10 14.17
N ARG A 86 2.93 -7.38 14.37
CA ARG A 86 2.33 -7.53 15.70
C ARG A 86 2.83 -8.78 16.43
N ALA A 87 2.99 -9.90 15.73
CA ALA A 87 3.49 -11.14 16.33
C ALA A 87 4.90 -10.94 16.90
N ILE A 88 5.79 -10.38 16.08
CA ILE A 88 7.17 -10.08 16.51
C ILE A 88 7.19 -9.06 17.64
N ALA A 89 6.36 -8.01 17.59
CA ALA A 89 6.25 -7.04 18.67
C ALA A 89 5.75 -7.63 20.01
N ARG A 90 5.07 -8.78 19.96
CA ARG A 90 4.60 -9.54 21.14
C ARG A 90 5.59 -10.60 21.60
N GLY A 91 6.69 -10.82 20.89
CA GLY A 91 7.67 -11.86 21.18
C GLY A 91 7.23 -13.28 20.78
N GLU A 92 6.28 -13.38 19.83
CA GLU A 92 5.87 -14.64 19.18
C GLU A 92 6.80 -14.97 18.01
#